data_AF-A0A835E8A4-F1
#
_entry.id   AF-A0A835E8A4-F1
#
_cell.length_a   1.000
_cell.length_b   1.000
_cell.length_c   1.000
_cell.angle_alpha   90.00
_cell.angle_beta   90.00
_cell.angle_gamma   90.00
#
_symmetry.space_group_name_H-M   'P 1'
#
loop_
_entity.id
_entity.type
_entity.pdbx_description
1 polymer ?
#
loop_
_entity_poly.entity_id
_entity_poly.type
_entity_poly.pdbx_seq_one_letter_code
_entity_poly.pdbx_strand_id
1 'polypeptide(L)'
;MLQADRECRKCTYNENSSAAAYDSFGLNSSQIDAVKSCISAVQCSHRPSAQLIWGPPGTGKTKTVSVMLYRLLQLMPSLRILVCAPTNTAVLQLAFHLVSLIIENTSESKELFNAVLLFGNKERLMKKAGNNKKLSKIFEHLSKGSLVERRLVLCTPFMSSCLRDKVFDILVIDEAANLKECESMIPLASRRINHVVLVGDDKQLQSVVKSTVCLHYKII
;
A
#
# COMPACT_ATOMS: atom_id res chain seq x y z
N MET A 1 -0.19 -11.15 18.09
CA MET A 1 -1.35 -11.20 17.18
C MET A 1 -2.48 -10.45 17.86
N LEU A 2 -2.63 -9.16 17.57
CA LEU A 2 -3.73 -8.35 18.12
C LEU A 2 -4.95 -8.53 17.23
N GLN A 3 -6.10 -8.69 17.88
CA GLN A 3 -7.34 -9.24 17.37
C GLN A 3 -7.92 -8.49 16.18
N ALA A 4 -8.49 -9.27 15.28
CA ALA A 4 -9.35 -8.84 14.19
C ALA A 4 -10.38 -7.79 14.66
N ASP A 5 -10.55 -6.77 13.83
CA ASP A 5 -11.80 -6.01 13.78
C ASP A 5 -12.94 -7.03 13.74
N ARG A 6 -13.85 -6.96 14.72
CA ARG A 6 -14.95 -7.93 14.86
C ARG A 6 -15.69 -8.03 13.53
N GLU A 7 -15.83 -9.25 13.02
CA GLU A 7 -16.55 -9.52 11.77
C GLU A 7 -17.89 -8.77 11.74
N CYS A 8 -18.16 -8.13 10.60
CA CYS A 8 -19.37 -7.33 10.44
C CYS A 8 -20.60 -8.26 10.47
N ARG A 9 -21.38 -8.19 11.57
CA ARG A 9 -22.61 -8.98 11.75
C ARG A 9 -23.71 -8.76 10.70
N LYS A 10 -23.55 -7.76 9.83
CA LYS A 10 -24.49 -7.42 8.74
C LYS A 10 -24.04 -7.95 7.37
N CYS A 11 -22.77 -8.32 7.23
CA CYS A 11 -22.25 -8.86 5.98
C CYS A 11 -22.46 -10.38 5.96
N THR A 12 -23.22 -10.88 4.98
CA THR A 12 -23.22 -12.30 4.63
C THR A 12 -22.04 -12.53 3.68
N TYR A 13 -20.83 -12.65 4.25
CA TYR A 13 -19.64 -12.86 3.43
C TYR A 13 -19.67 -14.27 2.84
N ASN A 14 -19.65 -14.36 1.51
CA ASN A 14 -19.42 -15.62 0.82
C ASN A 14 -17.91 -15.71 0.59
N GLU A 15 -17.23 -16.64 1.26
CA GLU A 15 -15.78 -16.90 1.13
C GLU A 15 -15.42 -17.46 -0.26
N ASN A 16 -15.77 -16.79 -1.35
CA ASN A 16 -15.41 -17.22 -2.70
C ASN A 16 -14.01 -16.75 -3.12
N SER A 17 -13.06 -16.72 -2.19
CA SER A 17 -11.63 -16.85 -2.52
C SER A 17 -11.08 -18.05 -1.78
N SER A 18 -11.18 -19.22 -2.40
CA SER A 18 -10.51 -20.43 -1.93
C SER A 18 -9.03 -20.13 -1.67
N ALA A 19 -8.40 -20.81 -0.71
CA ALA A 19 -6.97 -20.67 -0.45
C ALA A 19 -6.14 -20.83 -1.75
N ALA A 20 -6.62 -21.68 -2.67
CA ALA A 20 -6.07 -21.89 -4.01
C ALA A 20 -5.87 -20.62 -4.84
N ALA A 21 -6.68 -19.58 -4.61
CA ALA A 21 -6.54 -18.30 -5.30
C ALA A 21 -5.24 -17.55 -4.93
N TYR A 22 -4.53 -17.98 -3.87
CA TYR A 22 -3.29 -17.38 -3.38
C TYR A 22 -2.07 -18.28 -3.52
N ASP A 23 -2.25 -19.55 -3.88
CA ASP A 23 -1.17 -20.54 -3.99
C ASP A 23 -0.08 -20.09 -4.97
N SER A 24 -0.47 -19.42 -6.06
CA SER A 24 0.46 -18.89 -7.07
C SER A 24 1.35 -17.76 -6.57
N PHE A 25 1.02 -17.11 -5.44
CA PHE A 25 1.81 -16.00 -4.91
C PHE A 25 2.88 -16.45 -3.91
N GLY A 26 2.89 -17.72 -3.50
CA GLY A 26 3.83 -18.25 -2.50
C GLY A 26 3.78 -17.46 -1.19
N LEU A 27 2.56 -17.23 -0.69
CA LEU A 27 2.32 -16.67 0.64
C LEU A 27 2.11 -17.80 1.64
N ASN A 28 2.51 -17.59 2.90
CA ASN A 28 2.16 -18.50 3.98
C ASN A 28 0.76 -18.18 4.56
N SER A 29 0.27 -19.02 5.47
CA SER A 29 -1.07 -18.86 6.05
C SER A 29 -1.29 -17.51 6.71
N SER A 30 -0.36 -17.01 7.53
CA SER A 30 -0.52 -15.74 8.22
C SER A 30 -0.56 -14.54 7.26
N GLN A 31 0.20 -14.60 6.17
CA GLN A 31 0.15 -13.59 5.11
C GLN A 31 -1.17 -13.66 4.33
N ILE A 32 -1.66 -14.86 4.02
CA ILE A 32 -2.95 -15.06 3.35
C ILE A 32 -4.09 -14.54 4.23
N ASP A 33 -4.07 -14.84 5.53
CA ASP A 33 -5.08 -14.39 6.48
C ASP A 33 -5.08 -12.87 6.61
N ALA A 34 -3.90 -12.24 6.64
CA ALA A 34 -3.78 -10.77 6.62
C ALA A 34 -4.40 -10.17 5.35
N VAL A 35 -4.11 -10.74 4.17
CA VAL A 35 -4.68 -10.27 2.89
C VAL A 35 -6.20 -10.45 2.87
N LYS A 36 -6.70 -11.61 3.27
CA LYS A 36 -8.15 -11.90 3.33
C LYS A 36 -8.87 -10.97 4.30
N SER A 37 -8.29 -10.73 5.48
CA SER A 37 -8.85 -9.81 6.48
C SER A 37 -8.95 -8.38 5.94
N CYS A 38 -7.91 -7.90 5.25
CA CYS A 38 -7.91 -6.59 4.59
C CYS A 38 -9.00 -6.49 3.52
N ILE A 39 -9.06 -7.46 2.60
CA ILE A 39 -10.07 -7.48 1.53
C ILE A 39 -11.49 -7.50 2.11
N SER A 40 -11.74 -8.35 3.11
CA SER A 40 -13.05 -8.48 3.74
C SER A 40 -13.51 -7.19 4.41
N ALA A 41 -12.60 -6.47 5.07
CA ALA A 41 -12.93 -5.19 5.69
C ALA A 41 -13.23 -4.11 4.66
N VAL A 42 -12.49 -4.05 3.54
CA VAL A 42 -12.73 -3.09 2.45
C VAL A 42 -14.06 -3.34 1.74
N GLN A 43 -14.51 -4.60 1.67
CA GLN A 43 -15.82 -4.94 1.12
C GLN A 43 -16.98 -4.53 2.03
N CYS A 44 -16.72 -4.30 3.32
CA CYS A 44 -17.74 -3.91 4.27
C CYS A 44 -18.01 -2.40 4.18
N SER A 45 -19.10 -2.02 3.53
CA SER A 45 -19.55 -0.62 3.47
C SER A 45 -20.19 -0.10 4.77
N HIS A 46 -20.38 -0.96 5.77
CA HIS A 46 -21.09 -0.61 7.00
C HIS A 46 -20.23 0.12 8.03
N ARG A 47 -18.90 -0.06 7.99
CA ARG A 47 -17.98 0.50 8.99
C ARG A 47 -16.62 0.80 8.38
N PRO A 48 -16.01 1.96 8.70
CA PRO A 48 -14.59 2.17 8.44
C PRO A 48 -13.75 1.17 9.25
N SER A 49 -12.51 0.92 8.82
CA SER A 49 -11.61 -0.02 9.49
C SER A 49 -10.17 0.48 9.52
N ALA A 50 -9.44 0.14 10.59
CA ALA A 50 -8.01 0.37 10.68
C ALA A 50 -7.31 -0.95 11.00
N GLN A 51 -6.46 -1.43 10.09
CA GLN A 51 -5.74 -2.69 10.22
C GLN A 51 -4.24 -2.48 10.36
N LEU A 52 -3.59 -3.34 11.14
CA LEU A 52 -2.15 -3.38 11.32
C LEU A 52 -1.61 -4.73 10.82
N ILE A 53 -0.73 -4.69 9.83
CA ILE A 53 0.07 -5.84 9.40
C ILE A 53 1.45 -5.70 10.02
N TRP A 54 1.69 -6.46 11.08
CA TRP A 54 2.97 -6.50 11.76
C TRP A 54 3.79 -7.71 11.32
N GLY A 55 5.11 -7.54 11.16
CA GLY A 55 6.00 -8.65 10.83
C GLY A 55 7.49 -8.33 11.02
N PRO A 56 8.29 -9.24 11.59
CA PRO A 56 9.74 -9.10 11.74
C PRO A 56 10.52 -8.83 10.43
N PRO A 57 11.83 -8.53 10.47
CA PRO A 57 12.64 -8.44 9.27
C PRO A 57 12.60 -9.74 8.47
N GLY A 58 12.51 -9.65 7.14
CA GLY A 58 12.52 -10.82 6.26
C GLY A 58 11.20 -11.59 6.15
N THR A 59 10.13 -11.21 6.85
CA THR A 59 8.82 -11.90 6.76
C THR A 59 7.98 -11.54 5.55
N GLY A 60 8.53 -10.80 4.60
CA GLY A 60 7.87 -10.52 3.32
C GLY A 60 6.70 -9.54 3.41
N LYS A 61 6.65 -8.63 4.40
CA LYS A 61 5.61 -7.60 4.55
C LYS A 61 5.27 -6.89 3.24
N THR A 62 6.26 -6.32 2.55
CA THR A 62 6.07 -5.65 1.26
C THR A 62 5.50 -6.59 0.19
N LYS A 63 5.91 -7.87 0.16
CA LYS A 63 5.33 -8.87 -0.76
C LYS A 63 3.85 -9.11 -0.44
N THR A 64 3.50 -9.25 0.84
CA THR A 64 2.10 -9.37 1.29
C THR A 64 1.27 -8.15 0.88
N VAL A 65 1.81 -6.93 1.04
CA VAL A 65 1.14 -5.69 0.59
C VAL A 65 0.97 -5.68 -0.92
N SER A 66 1.98 -6.06 -1.71
CA SER A 66 1.86 -6.12 -3.16
C SER A 66 0.76 -7.10 -3.62
N VAL A 67 0.67 -8.28 -3.00
CA VAL A 67 -0.40 -9.25 -3.30
C VAL A 67 -1.76 -8.69 -2.88
N MET A 68 -1.87 -8.07 -1.71
CA MET A 68 -3.11 -7.41 -1.26
C MET A 68 -3.58 -6.36 -2.28
N LEU A 69 -2.69 -5.46 -2.69
CA LEU A 69 -2.99 -4.41 -3.66
C LEU A 69 -3.41 -4.97 -5.01
N TYR A 70 -2.70 -6.00 -5.50
CA TYR A 70 -3.05 -6.70 -6.73
C TYR A 70 -4.47 -7.30 -6.65
N ARG A 71 -4.79 -8.00 -5.56
CA ARG A 71 -6.11 -8.60 -5.37
C ARG A 71 -7.22 -7.56 -5.22
N LEU A 72 -6.98 -6.47 -4.50
CA LEU A 72 -7.94 -5.35 -4.42
C LEU A 72 -8.22 -4.75 -5.80
N LEU A 73 -7.19 -4.57 -6.64
CA LEU A 73 -7.35 -4.07 -8.00
C LEU A 73 -8.18 -5.01 -8.88
N GLN A 74 -8.00 -6.33 -8.73
CA GLN A 74 -8.76 -7.32 -9.48
C GLN A 74 -10.22 -7.45 -9.01
N LEU A 75 -10.44 -7.48 -7.70
CA LEU A 75 -11.75 -7.78 -7.11
C LEU A 75 -12.67 -6.57 -7.06
N MET A 76 -12.14 -5.35 -7.08
CA MET A 76 -12.93 -4.12 -6.85
C MET A 76 -12.62 -3.03 -7.88
N PRO A 77 -13.21 -3.10 -9.10
CA PRO A 77 -12.91 -2.19 -10.21
C PRO A 77 -13.11 -0.68 -9.93
N SER A 78 -13.97 -0.33 -8.99
CA SER A 78 -14.26 1.07 -8.61
C SER A 78 -13.40 1.61 -7.47
N LEU A 79 -12.63 0.75 -6.80
CA LEU A 79 -11.85 1.12 -5.60
C LEU A 79 -10.67 2.04 -5.96
N ARG A 80 -10.52 3.13 -5.22
CA ARG A 80 -9.36 4.02 -5.28
C ARG A 80 -8.46 3.87 -4.06
N ILE A 81 -7.19 3.60 -4.30
CA ILE A 81 -6.19 3.23 -3.31
C ILE A 81 -5.06 4.27 -3.30
N LEU A 82 -4.80 4.85 -2.15
CA LEU A 82 -3.59 5.63 -1.89
C LEU A 82 -2.58 4.75 -1.14
N VAL A 83 -1.37 4.66 -1.65
CA VAL A 83 -0.29 3.87 -1.05
C VAL A 83 0.88 4.80 -0.73
N CYS A 84 1.32 4.79 0.52
CA CYS A 84 2.44 5.59 0.98
C CYS A 84 3.57 4.71 1.49
N ALA A 85 4.82 5.16 1.30
CA ALA A 85 5.98 4.61 2.00
C ALA A 85 6.99 5.72 2.36
N PRO A 86 7.80 5.58 3.42
CA PRO A 86 8.66 6.64 3.96
C PRO A 86 9.65 7.25 2.96
N THR A 87 10.16 6.44 2.04
CA THR A 87 11.19 6.87 1.09
C THR A 87 10.81 6.53 -0.34
N ASN A 88 11.36 7.28 -1.29
CA ASN A 88 11.25 6.97 -2.72
C ASN A 88 11.73 5.54 -3.04
N THR A 89 12.75 5.05 -2.34
CA THR A 89 13.24 3.67 -2.53
C THR A 89 12.19 2.65 -2.11
N ALA A 90 11.55 2.84 -0.96
CA ALA A 90 10.47 1.95 -0.49
C ALA A 90 9.26 1.99 -1.45
N VAL A 91 8.86 3.18 -1.92
CA VAL A 91 7.81 3.35 -2.93
C VAL A 91 8.13 2.55 -4.20
N LEU A 92 9.36 2.66 -4.71
CA LEU A 92 9.78 1.96 -5.92
C LEU A 92 9.86 0.45 -5.72
N GLN A 93 10.31 -0.03 -4.56
CA GLN A 93 10.36 -1.46 -4.24
C GLN A 93 8.96 -2.07 -4.21
N LEU A 94 8.00 -1.39 -3.57
CA LEU A 94 6.61 -1.84 -3.55
C LEU A 94 5.99 -1.82 -4.95
N ALA A 95 6.23 -0.75 -5.72
CA ALA A 95 5.77 -0.65 -7.11
C ALA A 95 6.37 -1.75 -7.99
N PHE A 96 7.65 -2.09 -7.80
CA PHE A 96 8.31 -3.17 -8.52
C PHE A 96 7.62 -4.51 -8.25
N HIS A 97 7.44 -4.87 -6.98
CA HIS A 97 6.77 -6.12 -6.62
C HIS A 97 5.34 -6.19 -7.17
N LEU A 98 4.57 -5.11 -7.09
CA LEU A 98 3.22 -5.05 -7.65
C LEU A 98 3.22 -5.26 -9.17
N VAL A 99 4.13 -4.60 -9.90
CA VAL A 99 4.23 -4.76 -11.35
C VAL A 99 4.66 -6.17 -11.73
N SER A 100 5.61 -6.76 -11.03
CA SER A 100 6.02 -8.15 -11.28
C SER A 100 4.83 -9.10 -11.14
N LEU A 101 4.00 -8.93 -10.11
CA LEU A 101 2.77 -9.71 -9.95
C LEU A 101 1.79 -9.53 -11.12
N ILE A 102 1.58 -8.30 -11.59
CA ILE A 102 0.69 -8.01 -12.73
C ILE A 102 1.21 -8.70 -14.01
N ILE A 103 2.53 -8.63 -14.27
CA ILE A 103 3.15 -9.22 -15.46
C ILE A 103 3.08 -10.75 -15.41
N GLU A 104 3.31 -11.35 -14.24
CA GLU A 104 3.39 -12.80 -14.08
C GLU A 104 2.01 -13.48 -14.04
N ASN A 105 0.96 -12.77 -13.61
CA ASN A 105 -0.34 -13.39 -13.28
C ASN A 105 -1.53 -12.85 -14.10
N THR A 106 -1.34 -11.94 -15.06
CA THR A 106 -2.44 -11.37 -15.85
C THR A 106 -2.12 -11.30 -17.34
N SER A 107 -2.94 -11.97 -18.16
CA SER A 107 -2.87 -11.89 -19.63
C SER A 107 -3.23 -10.48 -20.14
N GLU A 108 -4.21 -9.83 -19.51
CA GLU A 108 -4.62 -8.43 -19.74
C GLU A 108 -3.83 -7.42 -18.89
N SER A 109 -2.50 -7.58 -18.82
CA SER A 109 -1.62 -6.76 -17.99
C SER A 109 -1.76 -5.24 -18.22
N LYS A 110 -2.19 -4.81 -19.42
CA LYS A 110 -2.26 -3.40 -19.81
C LYS A 110 -3.27 -2.58 -18.99
N GLU A 111 -4.42 -3.14 -18.63
CA GLU A 111 -5.45 -2.39 -17.88
C GLU A 111 -5.02 -2.16 -16.43
N LEU A 112 -4.58 -3.23 -15.75
CA LEU A 112 -4.06 -3.14 -14.38
C LEU A 112 -2.80 -2.27 -14.32
N PHE A 113 -1.94 -2.34 -15.32
CA PHE A 113 -0.76 -1.48 -15.42
C PHE A 113 -1.14 -0.01 -15.56
N ASN A 114 -2.13 0.30 -16.40
CA ASN A 114 -2.66 1.66 -16.57
C ASN A 114 -3.40 2.17 -15.33
N ALA A 115 -3.88 1.29 -14.45
CA ALA A 115 -4.54 1.66 -13.21
C ALA A 115 -3.57 2.19 -12.13
N VAL A 116 -2.27 1.94 -12.28
CA VAL A 116 -1.22 2.27 -11.29
C VAL A 116 -0.49 3.56 -11.65
N LEU A 117 -0.28 4.46 -10.69
CA LEU A 117 0.51 5.68 -10.82
C LEU A 117 1.60 5.77 -9.75
N LEU A 118 2.84 6.03 -10.19
CA LEU A 118 3.91 6.47 -9.31
C LEU A 118 3.90 8.01 -9.26
N PHE A 119 3.45 8.56 -8.13
CA PHE A 119 3.33 10.00 -7.96
C PHE A 119 4.49 10.55 -7.12
N GLY A 120 5.25 11.47 -7.70
CA GLY A 120 6.43 12.04 -7.06
C GLY A 120 7.33 12.79 -8.02
N ASN A 121 8.43 13.33 -7.50
CA ASN A 121 9.45 13.95 -8.35
C ASN A 121 10.13 12.88 -9.21
N LYS A 122 9.88 12.93 -10.53
CA LYS A 122 10.41 11.96 -11.51
C LYS A 122 11.91 11.83 -11.43
N GLU A 123 12.65 12.93 -11.36
CA GLU A 123 14.13 12.90 -11.31
C GLU A 123 14.63 12.14 -10.07
N ARG A 124 14.03 12.41 -8.90
CA ARG A 124 14.39 11.74 -7.64
C ARG A 124 14.02 10.25 -7.63
N LEU A 125 12.89 9.89 -8.23
CA LEU A 125 12.49 8.49 -8.38
C LEU A 125 13.45 7.75 -9.34
N MET A 126 13.74 8.34 -10.49
CA MET A 126 14.61 7.73 -11.50
C MET A 126 16.06 7.56 -11.00
N LYS A 127 16.58 8.51 -10.21
CA LYS A 127 17.90 8.35 -9.55
C LYS A 127 17.95 7.14 -8.62
N LYS A 128 16.83 6.74 -8.01
CA LYS A 128 16.74 5.60 -7.09
C LYS A 128 16.46 4.26 -7.79
N ALA A 129 15.90 4.29 -9.02
CA ALA A 129 15.64 3.08 -9.82
C ALA A 129 16.93 2.40 -10.34
N GLY A 130 18.07 3.11 -10.35
CA GLY A 130 19.36 2.56 -10.78
C GLY A 130 19.45 2.24 -12.27
N ASN A 131 20.39 1.35 -12.65
CA ASN A 131 20.75 1.08 -14.04
C ASN A 131 19.90 -0.01 -14.74
N ASN A 132 18.85 -0.53 -14.10
CA ASN A 132 18.01 -1.56 -14.73
C ASN A 132 17.09 -0.91 -15.79
N LYS A 133 17.49 -1.00 -17.06
CA LYS A 133 16.79 -0.40 -18.21
C LYS A 133 15.33 -0.86 -18.37
N LYS A 134 14.99 -2.07 -17.94
CA LYS A 134 13.61 -2.58 -18.03
C LYS A 134 12.73 -1.94 -16.94
N LEU A 135 13.24 -1.88 -15.71
CA LEU A 135 12.54 -1.27 -14.58
C LEU A 135 12.41 0.25 -14.73
N SER A 136 13.44 0.91 -15.25
CA SER A 136 13.40 2.35 -15.48
C SER A 136 12.29 2.73 -16.48
N LYS A 137 12.11 1.95 -17.56
CA LYS A 137 11.01 2.15 -18.52
C LYS A 137 9.64 1.93 -17.88
N ILE A 138 9.48 0.88 -17.08
CA ILE A 138 8.24 0.59 -16.35
C ILE A 138 7.90 1.76 -15.44
N PHE A 139 8.84 2.19 -14.59
CA PHE A 139 8.61 3.29 -13.66
C PHE A 139 8.37 4.61 -14.35
N GLU A 140 9.05 4.86 -15.47
CA GLU A 140 8.79 6.03 -16.30
C GLU A 140 7.34 6.02 -16.82
N HIS A 141 6.85 4.87 -17.28
CA HIS A 141 5.46 4.75 -17.73
C HIS A 141 4.47 4.96 -16.59
N LEU A 142 4.71 4.32 -15.44
CA LEU A 142 3.86 4.48 -14.25
C LEU A 142 3.88 5.92 -13.72
N SER A 143 4.91 6.71 -14.00
CA SER A 143 5.00 8.12 -13.58
C SER A 143 4.34 9.10 -14.57
N LYS A 144 3.91 8.63 -15.75
CA LYS A 144 3.22 9.44 -16.77
C LYS A 144 1.71 9.28 -16.62
N GLY A 145 0.94 10.29 -17.02
CA GLY A 145 -0.52 10.22 -17.12
C GLY A 145 -1.26 11.04 -16.06
N SER A 146 -2.59 11.08 -16.18
CA SER A 146 -3.46 11.86 -15.30
C SER A 146 -3.83 11.07 -14.05
N LEU A 147 -3.84 11.74 -12.89
CA LEU A 147 -4.35 11.18 -11.64
C LEU A 147 -5.81 10.71 -11.73
N VAL A 148 -6.62 11.32 -12.60
CA VAL A 148 -8.07 11.04 -12.69
C VAL A 148 -8.33 9.58 -13.09
N GLU A 149 -7.51 9.06 -14.00
CA GLU A 149 -7.63 7.72 -14.60
C GLU A 149 -7.04 6.61 -13.71
N ARG A 150 -6.39 6.98 -12.60
CA ARG A 150 -5.54 6.07 -11.82
C ARG A 150 -6.23 5.59 -10.56
N ARG A 151 -6.42 4.28 -10.45
CA ARG A 151 -7.08 3.65 -9.30
C ARG A 151 -6.13 3.45 -8.14
N LEU A 152 -4.85 3.20 -8.37
CA LEU A 152 -3.85 3.02 -7.32
C LEU A 152 -2.73 4.04 -7.51
N VAL A 153 -2.50 4.87 -6.50
CA VAL A 153 -1.45 5.89 -6.50
C VAL A 153 -0.43 5.57 -5.42
N LEU A 154 0.83 5.37 -5.81
CA LEU A 154 1.95 5.20 -4.87
C LEU A 154 2.76 6.49 -4.77
N CYS A 155 3.01 6.97 -3.56
CA CYS A 155 3.84 8.14 -3.32
C CYS A 155 4.49 8.11 -1.94
N THR A 156 5.31 9.10 -1.61
CA THR A 156 5.71 9.33 -0.20
C THR A 156 4.60 10.08 0.54
N PRO A 157 4.50 10.00 1.88
CA PRO A 157 3.50 10.75 2.63
C PRO A 157 3.54 12.25 2.33
N PHE A 158 4.73 12.86 2.24
CA PHE A 158 4.86 14.27 1.86
C PHE A 158 4.22 14.58 0.49
N MET A 159 4.45 13.74 -0.52
CA MET A 159 3.86 13.92 -1.84
C MET A 159 2.33 13.80 -1.84
N SER A 160 1.74 13.02 -0.93
CA SER A 160 0.28 12.89 -0.81
C SER A 160 -0.42 14.21 -0.43
N SER A 161 0.32 15.19 0.09
CA SER A 161 -0.20 16.55 0.35
C SER A 161 -0.71 17.26 -0.91
N CYS A 162 -0.17 16.91 -2.10
CA CYS A 162 -0.67 17.40 -3.39
C CYS A 162 -1.94 16.68 -3.86
N LEU A 163 -2.39 15.67 -3.11
CA LEU A 163 -3.54 14.81 -3.43
C LEU A 163 -4.72 15.02 -2.47
N ARG A 164 -4.68 16.04 -1.59
CA ARG A 164 -5.72 16.29 -0.58
C ARG A 164 -7.13 16.39 -1.15
N ASP A 165 -7.29 17.01 -2.32
CA ASP A 165 -8.61 17.16 -2.97
C ASP A 165 -9.05 15.90 -3.73
N LYS A 166 -8.22 14.85 -3.77
CA LYS A 166 -8.54 13.58 -4.41
C LYS A 166 -9.23 12.64 -3.41
N VAL A 167 -10.03 11.75 -3.98
CA VAL A 167 -10.84 10.78 -3.25
C VAL A 167 -10.15 9.43 -3.29
N PHE A 168 -9.92 8.85 -2.12
CA PHE A 168 -9.40 7.50 -1.96
C PHE A 168 -10.25 6.77 -0.93
N ASP A 169 -10.63 5.53 -1.22
CA ASP A 169 -11.44 4.72 -0.32
C ASP A 169 -10.57 4.03 0.74
N ILE A 170 -9.34 3.70 0.37
CA ILE A 170 -8.35 3.04 1.21
C ILE A 170 -7.00 3.76 1.18
N LEU A 171 -6.37 3.86 2.35
CA LEU A 171 -4.99 4.26 2.55
C LEU A 171 -4.16 3.05 3.03
N VAL A 172 -3.07 2.76 2.35
CA VAL A 172 -2.08 1.78 2.77
C VAL A 172 -0.76 2.49 3.04
N ILE A 173 -0.15 2.28 4.21
CA ILE A 173 1.17 2.81 4.55
C ILE A 173 2.12 1.63 4.76
N ASP A 174 3.03 1.41 3.82
CA ASP A 174 4.12 0.45 3.96
C ASP A 174 5.28 1.06 4.75
N GLU A 175 5.97 0.25 5.55
CA GLU A 175 7.02 0.70 6.50
C GLU A 175 6.56 1.83 7.45
N ALA A 176 5.31 1.77 7.91
CA ALA A 176 4.67 2.77 8.78
C ALA A 176 5.45 3.04 10.09
N ALA A 177 6.13 2.04 10.64
CA ALA A 177 6.96 2.19 11.84
C ALA A 177 8.17 3.13 11.65
N ASN A 178 8.56 3.39 10.40
CA ASN A 178 9.65 4.30 10.04
C ASN A 178 9.15 5.74 9.78
N LEU A 179 7.83 5.99 9.88
CA LEU A 179 7.27 7.33 9.82
C LEU A 179 7.12 7.93 11.21
N LYS A 180 7.24 9.26 11.25
CA LYS A 180 6.70 10.02 12.39
C LYS A 180 5.18 10.01 12.33
N GLU A 181 4.54 10.23 13.48
CA GLU A 181 3.07 10.28 13.55
C GLU A 181 2.54 11.39 12.62
N CYS A 182 3.14 12.58 12.67
CA CYS A 182 2.78 13.70 11.81
C CYS A 182 2.91 13.39 10.31
N GLU A 183 3.91 12.59 9.90
CA GLU A 183 4.10 12.18 8.50
C GLU A 183 3.00 11.20 8.07
N SER A 184 2.58 10.29 8.97
CA SER A 184 1.49 9.35 8.73
C SER A 184 0.13 10.04 8.61
N MET A 185 -0.03 11.21 9.23
CA MET A 185 -1.25 12.03 9.16
C MET A 185 -1.41 12.78 7.83
N ILE A 186 -0.33 13.04 7.09
CA ILE A 186 -0.40 13.76 5.80
C ILE A 186 -1.36 13.10 4.81
N PRO A 187 -1.24 11.78 4.49
CA PRO A 187 -2.14 11.14 3.54
C PRO A 187 -3.58 11.02 4.02
N LEU A 188 -3.81 11.00 5.35
CA LEU A 188 -5.15 10.99 5.95
C LEU A 188 -5.94 12.27 5.68
N ALA A 189 -5.28 13.36 5.28
CA ALA A 189 -5.94 14.58 4.83
C ALA A 189 -6.64 14.45 3.46
N SER A 190 -6.47 13.31 2.76
CA SER A 190 -7.19 13.05 1.51
C SER A 190 -8.67 12.70 1.78
N ARG A 191 -9.54 12.94 0.80
CA ARG A 191 -10.99 12.77 0.99
C ARG A 191 -11.41 11.29 1.00
N ARG A 192 -12.39 10.97 1.85
CA ARG A 192 -13.17 9.71 1.87
C ARG A 192 -12.40 8.43 2.26
N ILE A 193 -11.24 8.55 2.89
CA ILE A 193 -10.53 7.37 3.39
C ILE A 193 -11.40 6.70 4.47
N ASN A 194 -11.94 5.53 4.15
CA ASN A 194 -12.75 4.72 5.06
C ASN A 194 -11.95 3.56 5.65
N HIS A 195 -10.93 3.09 4.93
CA HIS A 195 -10.12 1.97 5.35
C HIS A 195 -8.64 2.37 5.39
N VAL A 196 -7.95 2.01 6.46
CA VAL A 196 -6.52 2.25 6.63
C VAL A 196 -5.82 0.93 6.92
N VAL A 197 -4.71 0.66 6.22
CA VAL A 197 -3.84 -0.48 6.49
C VAL A 197 -2.43 0.06 6.77
N LEU A 198 -1.97 -0.08 8.00
CA LEU A 198 -0.61 0.26 8.42
C LEU A 198 0.22 -1.02 8.41
N VAL A 199 1.37 -0.99 7.76
CA VAL A 199 2.26 -2.15 7.65
C VAL A 199 3.62 -1.76 8.18
N GLY A 200 4.17 -2.50 9.14
CA GLY A 200 5.44 -2.14 9.73
C GLY A 200 5.89 -3.04 10.87
N ASP A 201 6.99 -2.66 11.50
CA ASP A 201 7.55 -3.34 12.66
C ASP A 201 8.17 -2.30 13.59
N ASP A 202 7.54 -2.07 14.75
CA ASP A 202 8.00 -1.15 15.79
C ASP A 202 9.33 -1.56 16.44
N LYS A 203 9.79 -2.81 16.21
CA LYS A 203 11.08 -3.32 16.68
C LYS A 203 12.21 -3.11 15.67
N GLN A 204 11.90 -2.61 14.47
CA GLN A 204 12.90 -2.25 13.45
C GLN A 204 13.31 -0.78 13.56
N LEU A 205 14.03 -0.29 12.54
CA LEU A 205 14.43 1.11 12.42
C LEU A 205 13.19 2.01 12.49
N GLN A 206 13.10 2.77 13.58
CA GLN A 206 12.09 3.78 13.77
C GLN A 206 12.49 5.08 13.06
N SER A 207 11.52 5.99 12.95
CA SER A 207 11.77 7.32 12.40
C SER A 207 12.93 8.04 13.09
N VAL A 208 13.75 8.75 12.31
CA VAL A 208 14.91 9.48 12.83
C VAL A 208 14.52 10.92 13.18
N VAL A 209 14.61 11.26 14.47
CA VAL A 209 14.49 12.64 14.98
C VAL A 209 15.88 13.15 15.33
N LYS A 210 16.34 14.21 14.64
CA LYS A 210 17.69 14.79 14.87
C LYS A 210 17.77 15.65 16.13
N SER A 211 16.66 16.26 16.53
CA SER A 211 16.61 17.17 17.69
C SER A 211 16.57 16.38 18.99
N THR A 212 17.59 16.55 19.83
CA THR A 212 17.65 15.96 21.17
C THR A 212 16.55 16.49 22.09
N VAL A 213 16.11 17.74 21.89
CA VAL A 213 14.97 18.32 22.61
C VAL A 213 13.67 17.60 22.25
N CYS A 214 13.43 17.35 20.96
CA CYS A 214 12.23 16.61 20.52
C CYS A 214 12.22 15.17 21.05
N LEU A 215 13.38 14.51 21.07
CA LEU A 215 13.52 13.17 21.68
C LEU A 215 13.22 13.19 23.18
N HIS A 216 13.70 14.21 23.91
CA HIS A 216 13.49 14.34 25.35
C HIS A 216 11.99 14.45 25.70
N TYR A 217 11.24 15.26 24.95
CA TYR A 217 9.81 15.47 25.17
C TYR A 217 8.92 14.46 24.44
N LYS A 218 9.49 13.46 23.75
CA LYS A 218 8.75 12.53 22.88
C LYS A 218 7.84 13.25 21.88
N ILE A 219 8.29 14.40 21.39
CA ILE A 219 7.63 15.13 20.31
C ILE A 219 8.16 14.51 19.01
N ILE A 220 7.33 13.69 18.36
CA ILE A 220 7.64 12.96 17.12
C ILE A 220 6.66 13.40 16.02
#